data_AF-A0A818EA97-F1
#
_entry.id   AF-A0A818EA97-F1
#
_cell.length_a   1.000
_cell.length_b   1.000
_cell.length_c   1.000
_cell.angle_alpha   90.00
_cell.angle_beta   90.00
_cell.angle_gamma   90.00
#
_symmetry.space_group_name_H-M   'P 1'
#
loop_
_entity.id
_entity.type
_entity.pdbx_description
1 polymer ?
#
loop_
_entity_poly.entity_id
_entity_poly.type
_entity_poly.pdbx_seq_one_letter_code
_entity_poly.pdbx_strand_id
1 'polypeptide(L)'
;MDQDDDQYRWESATGNAINQNNRRKELAQLPNVRLGMMRHRYVVLDMSDAMKDQDLRPNRLFCLIITRKKRSEKISELAGNPRSHVALLEQLKYQECEGEASIQNALEMGLQTLKHMPKYSSREMLFVLGCLTTCDPANILQTLKICKENEIRCSVISLSAEVRVFRKLCVDTKGIFHVIMDSSHFQELLQFHS
;
A
#
# COMPACT_ATOMS: atom_id res chain seq x y z
N MET A 1 -1.86 17.31 -44.40
CA MET A 1 -1.80 17.42 -42.92
C MET A 1 -2.03 16.06 -42.26
N ASP A 2 -2.09 14.97 -43.03
CA ASP A 2 -2.56 13.66 -42.56
C ASP A 2 -1.46 12.66 -42.18
N GLN A 3 -0.18 13.01 -42.41
CA GLN A 3 0.95 12.11 -42.12
C GLN A 3 1.42 12.18 -40.66
N ASP A 4 1.28 13.34 -40.01
CA ASP A 4 1.68 13.53 -38.61
C ASP A 4 0.66 12.91 -37.62
N ASP A 5 -0.63 12.92 -37.98
CA ASP A 5 -1.72 12.38 -37.15
C ASP A 5 -1.71 10.85 -37.07
N ASP A 6 -1.40 10.17 -38.18
CA ASP A 6 -1.29 8.71 -38.17
C ASP A 6 -0.08 8.29 -37.33
N GLN A 7 1.09 8.92 -37.50
CA GLN A 7 2.29 8.58 -36.72
C GLN A 7 2.07 8.75 -35.21
N TYR A 8 1.40 9.82 -34.79
CA TYR A 8 1.01 10.03 -33.39
C TYR A 8 0.08 8.93 -32.85
N ARG A 9 -0.83 8.42 -33.70
CA ARG A 9 -1.76 7.32 -33.36
C ARG A 9 -1.03 5.98 -33.20
N TRP A 10 -0.01 5.71 -34.02
CA TRP A 10 0.84 4.52 -33.90
C TRP A 10 1.75 4.56 -32.66
N GLU A 11 2.33 5.73 -32.34
CA GLU A 11 3.13 5.93 -31.12
C GLU A 11 2.27 5.78 -29.85
N SER A 12 1.03 6.28 -29.87
CA SER A 12 0.08 6.10 -28.77
C SER A 12 -0.39 4.65 -28.61
N ALA A 13 -0.63 3.94 -29.73
CA ALA A 13 -1.01 2.53 -29.71
C ALA A 13 0.12 1.62 -29.21
N THR A 14 1.36 1.89 -29.62
CA THR A 14 2.54 1.16 -29.15
C THR A 14 2.87 1.47 -27.69
N GLY A 15 2.76 2.73 -27.26
CA GLY A 15 2.88 3.13 -25.86
C GLY A 15 1.87 2.43 -24.95
N ASN A 16 0.60 2.37 -25.38
CA ASN A 16 -0.45 1.63 -24.66
C ASN A 16 -0.18 0.12 -24.61
N ALA A 17 0.25 -0.49 -25.72
CA ALA A 17 0.56 -1.91 -25.78
C ALA A 17 1.77 -2.30 -24.92
N ILE A 18 2.83 -1.49 -24.92
CA ILE A 18 4.01 -1.68 -24.05
C ILE A 18 3.60 -1.59 -22.59
N ASN A 19 2.78 -0.61 -22.23
CA ASN A 19 2.29 -0.43 -20.88
C ASN A 19 1.41 -1.62 -20.44
N GLN A 20 0.53 -2.11 -21.32
CA GLN A 20 -0.29 -3.31 -21.09
C GLN A 20 0.55 -4.58 -20.90
N ASN A 21 1.63 -4.72 -21.67
CA ASN A 21 2.51 -5.88 -21.59
C ASN A 21 3.38 -5.85 -20.32
N ASN A 22 3.81 -4.66 -19.87
CA ASN A 22 4.47 -4.48 -18.57
C ASN A 22 3.52 -4.79 -17.41
N ARG A 23 2.27 -4.32 -17.48
CA ARG A 23 1.18 -4.67 -16.54
C ARG A 23 1.01 -6.19 -16.41
N ARG A 24 0.96 -6.89 -17.55
CA ARG A 24 0.88 -8.37 -17.59
C ARG A 24 2.10 -9.05 -17.01
N LYS A 25 3.31 -8.50 -17.18
CA LYS A 25 4.55 -9.06 -16.61
C LYS A 25 4.65 -8.86 -15.11
N GLU A 26 4.25 -7.71 -14.58
CA GLU A 26 4.16 -7.48 -13.12
C GLU A 26 3.11 -8.39 -12.48
N LEU A 27 1.94 -8.53 -13.10
CA LEU A 27 0.89 -9.45 -12.65
C LEU A 27 1.28 -10.92 -12.84
N ALA A 28 2.10 -11.28 -13.82
CA ALA A 28 2.57 -12.66 -14.00
C ALA A 28 3.62 -13.09 -12.95
N GLN A 29 4.19 -12.16 -12.18
CA GLN A 29 5.01 -12.47 -11.00
C GLN A 29 4.17 -12.80 -9.75
N LEU A 30 2.98 -13.36 -9.93
CA LEU A 30 2.20 -13.91 -8.81
C LEU A 30 3.11 -14.87 -8.02
N PRO A 31 3.46 -14.56 -6.76
CA PRO A 31 4.16 -15.53 -5.93
C PRO A 31 3.23 -16.73 -5.80
N ASN A 32 3.73 -17.93 -6.10
CA ASN A 32 2.98 -19.18 -5.91
C ASN A 32 2.31 -19.15 -4.53
N VAL A 33 0.98 -19.02 -4.52
CA VAL A 33 0.20 -18.99 -3.28
C VAL A 33 0.26 -20.39 -2.71
N ARG A 34 1.04 -20.59 -1.65
CA ARG A 34 0.96 -21.80 -0.84
C ARG A 34 -0.39 -21.80 -0.14
N LEU A 35 -1.39 -22.42 -0.78
CA LEU A 35 -2.68 -22.72 -0.20
C LEU A 35 -2.45 -23.50 1.11
N GLY A 36 -3.00 -23.02 2.23
CA GLY A 36 -2.91 -23.68 3.54
C GLY A 36 -2.15 -22.94 4.65
N MET A 37 -1.61 -21.74 4.42
CA MET A 37 -0.99 -20.94 5.50
C MET A 37 -1.92 -19.82 5.99
N MET A 38 -2.03 -19.67 7.31
CA MET A 38 -2.75 -18.54 7.92
C MET A 38 -2.04 -17.22 7.60
N ARG A 39 -2.82 -16.20 7.28
CA ARG A 39 -2.32 -14.87 6.87
C ARG A 39 -2.84 -13.80 7.82
N HIS A 40 -1.91 -13.06 8.42
CA HIS A 40 -2.20 -11.91 9.27
C HIS A 40 -1.75 -10.65 8.55
N ARG A 41 -2.70 -9.76 8.29
CA ARG A 41 -2.46 -8.58 7.48
C ARG A 41 -2.97 -7.31 8.14
N TYR A 42 -2.13 -6.28 8.10
CA TYR A 42 -2.50 -4.90 8.32
C TYR A 42 -2.59 -4.13 7.01
N VAL A 43 -3.56 -3.22 6.92
CA VAL A 43 -3.56 -2.15 5.95
C VAL A 43 -3.37 -0.82 6.65
N VAL A 44 -2.41 -0.06 6.15
CA VAL A 44 -2.11 1.29 6.59
C VAL A 44 -2.62 2.25 5.52
N LEU A 45 -3.57 3.11 5.89
CA LEU A 45 -4.11 4.16 5.03
C LEU A 45 -3.53 5.51 5.43
N ASP A 46 -3.01 6.24 4.46
CA ASP A 46 -2.65 7.63 4.62
C ASP A 46 -3.90 8.50 4.72
N MET A 47 -3.96 9.37 5.73
CA MET A 47 -4.96 10.43 5.90
C MET A 47 -4.27 11.77 6.19
N SER A 48 -3.08 11.98 5.63
CA SER A 48 -2.34 13.24 5.66
C SER A 48 -2.88 14.26 4.66
N ASP A 49 -2.41 15.51 4.74
CA ASP A 49 -2.80 16.59 3.82
C ASP A 49 -2.55 16.23 2.34
N ALA A 50 -1.58 15.35 2.06
CA ALA A 50 -1.29 14.85 0.72
C ALA A 50 -2.46 14.09 0.07
N MET A 51 -3.43 13.64 0.87
CA MET A 51 -4.62 12.92 0.42
C MET A 51 -5.79 13.85 0.07
N LYS A 52 -5.69 15.16 0.31
CA LYS A 52 -6.73 16.14 -0.07
C LYS A 52 -6.88 16.29 -1.58
N ASP A 53 -5.81 16.04 -2.32
CA ASP A 53 -5.76 16.24 -3.78
C ASP A 53 -6.16 15.01 -4.61
N GLN A 54 -6.46 13.85 -3.99
CA GLN A 54 -6.79 12.63 -4.74
C GLN A 54 -8.01 11.86 -4.23
N ASP A 55 -8.91 11.58 -5.16
CA ASP A 55 -10.16 10.86 -4.97
C ASP A 55 -9.99 9.38 -5.36
N LEU A 56 -9.30 8.60 -4.53
CA LEU A 56 -9.29 7.14 -4.63
C LEU A 56 -9.88 6.55 -3.36
N ARG A 57 -11.13 6.06 -3.47
CA ARG A 57 -11.85 5.40 -2.38
C ARG A 57 -11.31 3.97 -2.22
N PRO A 58 -10.62 3.63 -1.12
CA PRO A 58 -10.21 2.25 -0.90
C PRO A 58 -11.46 1.40 -0.62
N ASN A 59 -11.63 0.31 -1.36
CA ASN A 59 -12.65 -0.69 -1.06
C ASN A 59 -12.01 -2.04 -0.68
N ARG A 60 -12.63 -2.68 0.32
CA ARG A 60 -12.47 -4.06 0.80
C ARG A 60 -11.33 -4.37 1.80
N LEU A 61 -11.78 -4.72 3.02
CA LEU A 61 -11.37 -5.85 3.89
C LEU A 61 -9.94 -5.92 4.49
N PHE A 62 -9.62 -5.18 5.57
CA PHE A 62 -8.36 -5.33 6.34
C PHE A 62 -8.43 -4.80 7.79
N CYS A 63 -7.46 -5.14 8.63
CA CYS A 63 -7.18 -4.41 9.88
C CYS A 63 -6.60 -3.03 9.52
N LEU A 64 -7.30 -1.95 9.90
CA LEU A 64 -7.02 -0.60 9.43
C LEU A 64 -6.19 0.18 10.46
N ILE A 65 -4.99 0.60 10.05
CA ILE A 65 -4.23 1.65 10.71
C ILE A 65 -4.34 2.89 9.82
N ILE A 66 -4.64 4.04 10.40
CA ILE A 66 -4.55 5.32 9.69
C ILE A 66 -3.32 6.08 10.15
N THR A 67 -2.71 6.87 9.28
CA THR A 67 -1.67 7.82 9.67
C THR A 67 -2.05 9.25 9.31
N ARG A 68 -1.99 10.13 10.30
CA ARG A 68 -2.29 11.57 10.19
C ARG A 68 -1.59 12.32 11.33
N LYS A 69 -1.35 13.63 11.17
CA LYS A 69 -0.77 14.47 12.23
C LYS A 69 0.51 13.90 12.87
N LYS A 70 1.38 13.26 12.09
CA LYS A 70 2.62 12.58 12.54
C LYS A 70 2.38 11.41 13.50
N ARG A 71 1.16 10.90 13.59
CA ARG A 71 0.76 9.77 14.45
C ARG A 71 0.13 8.68 13.60
N SER A 72 0.06 7.48 14.16
CA SER A 72 -0.74 6.38 13.62
C SER A 72 -1.79 5.98 14.64
N GLU A 73 -2.99 5.65 14.17
CA GLU A 73 -4.14 5.26 14.97
C GLU A 73 -4.67 3.92 14.46
N LYS A 74 -4.82 2.92 15.34
CA LYS A 74 -5.44 1.64 14.99
C LYS A 74 -6.95 1.81 15.05
N ILE A 75 -7.61 1.70 13.90
CA ILE A 75 -9.06 1.93 13.76
C ILE A 75 -9.83 0.61 13.87
N SER A 76 -9.19 -0.51 13.49
CA SER A 76 -9.77 -1.83 13.63
C SER A 76 -8.80 -2.82 14.24
N GLU A 77 -9.33 -3.83 14.94
CA GLU A 77 -8.54 -4.97 15.41
C GLU A 77 -8.38 -6.02 14.31
N LEU A 78 -7.40 -6.91 14.46
CA LEU A 78 -7.21 -8.02 13.54
C LEU A 78 -8.36 -9.02 13.66
N ALA A 79 -9.39 -8.86 12.83
CA ALA A 79 -10.59 -9.67 12.82
C ALA A 79 -10.94 -10.14 11.41
N GLY A 80 -11.47 -11.37 11.28
CA GLY A 80 -11.88 -11.95 10.00
C GLY A 80 -13.25 -11.46 9.47
N ASN A 81 -13.98 -10.63 10.24
CA ASN A 81 -15.30 -10.17 9.83
C ASN A 81 -15.20 -8.94 8.90
N PRO A 82 -15.61 -9.03 7.63
CA PRO A 82 -15.61 -7.88 6.70
C PRO A 82 -16.50 -6.73 7.15
N ARG A 83 -17.64 -7.02 7.79
CA ARG A 83 -18.68 -6.02 8.06
C ARG A 83 -18.20 -4.93 9.03
N SER A 84 -17.42 -5.31 10.04
CA SER A 84 -16.84 -4.35 11.00
C SER A 84 -15.87 -3.39 10.32
N HIS A 85 -15.04 -3.90 9.40
CA HIS A 85 -14.05 -3.08 8.70
C HIS A 85 -14.70 -2.13 7.67
N VAL A 86 -15.73 -2.60 6.97
CA VAL A 86 -16.47 -1.75 6.02
C VAL A 86 -17.19 -0.62 6.75
N ALA A 87 -17.80 -0.88 7.90
CA ALA A 87 -18.46 0.16 8.70
C ALA A 87 -17.47 1.25 9.15
N LEU A 88 -16.25 0.87 9.52
CA LEU A 88 -15.19 1.82 9.89
C LEU A 88 -14.71 2.65 8.69
N LEU A 89 -14.54 2.03 7.51
CA LEU A 89 -14.19 2.77 6.28
C LEU A 89 -15.26 3.80 5.92
N GLU A 90 -16.54 3.45 6.05
CA GLU A 90 -17.64 4.40 5.83
C GLU A 90 -17.59 5.58 6.80
N GLN A 91 -17.15 5.38 8.04
CA GLN A 91 -16.95 6.47 9.00
C GLN A 91 -15.74 7.34 8.64
N LEU A 92 -14.63 6.73 8.21
CA LEU A 92 -13.41 7.46 7.82
C LEU A 92 -13.63 8.37 6.61
N LYS A 93 -14.59 8.06 5.74
CA LYS A 93 -14.95 8.91 4.59
C LYS A 93 -15.33 10.34 4.97
N TYR A 94 -15.91 10.53 6.16
CA TYR A 94 -16.35 11.84 6.63
C TYR A 94 -15.29 12.54 7.51
N GLN A 95 -14.15 11.90 7.76
CA GLN A 95 -13.06 12.52 8.48
C GLN A 95 -12.14 13.28 7.52
N GLU A 96 -11.75 14.48 7.93
CA GLU A 96 -10.78 15.26 7.17
C GLU A 96 -9.38 14.63 7.27
N CYS A 97 -8.70 14.62 6.12
CA CYS A 97 -7.28 14.32 6.07
C CYS A 97 -6.50 15.54 6.58
N GLU A 98 -5.53 15.36 7.46
CA GLU A 98 -4.80 16.47 8.07
C GLU A 98 -3.39 16.09 8.52
N GLY A 99 -2.46 17.02 8.37
CA GLY A 99 -1.09 16.89 8.85
C GLY A 99 -0.25 15.96 7.98
N GLU A 100 0.81 15.42 8.56
CA GLU A 100 1.80 14.62 7.83
C GLU A 100 1.71 13.13 8.20
N ALA A 101 2.02 12.25 7.26
CA ALA A 101 2.08 10.81 7.50
C ALA A 101 3.33 10.43 8.31
N SER A 102 3.23 9.40 9.14
CA SER A 102 4.36 8.78 9.86
C SER A 102 4.34 7.26 9.70
N ILE A 103 5.24 6.78 8.85
CA ILE A 103 5.39 5.35 8.55
C ILE A 103 6.04 4.62 9.71
N GLN A 104 6.95 5.25 10.44
CA GLN A 104 7.57 4.64 11.62
C GLN A 104 6.49 4.23 12.62
N ASN A 105 5.59 5.15 12.96
CA ASN A 105 4.51 4.88 13.92
C ASN A 105 3.57 3.77 13.42
N ALA A 106 3.28 3.74 12.12
CA ALA A 106 2.44 2.71 11.52
C ALA A 106 3.12 1.32 11.58
N LEU A 107 4.41 1.26 11.24
CA LEU A 107 5.23 0.05 11.34
C LEU A 107 5.29 -0.46 12.78
N GLU A 108 5.57 0.41 13.75
CA GLU A 108 5.65 0.04 15.17
C GLU A 108 4.33 -0.51 15.69
N MET A 109 3.20 0.10 15.31
CA MET A 109 1.86 -0.36 15.68
C MET A 109 1.52 -1.73 15.08
N GLY A 110 1.84 -1.93 13.80
CA GLY A 110 1.69 -3.24 13.16
C GLY A 110 2.61 -4.29 13.80
N LEU A 111 3.86 -3.91 14.10
CA LEU A 111 4.87 -4.77 14.70
C LEU A 111 4.45 -5.28 16.07
N GLN A 112 3.86 -4.43 16.92
CA GLN A 112 3.35 -4.81 18.24
C GLN A 112 2.39 -5.99 18.16
N THR A 113 1.58 -6.07 17.09
CA THR A 113 0.61 -7.17 16.94
C THR A 113 1.19 -8.34 16.16
N LEU A 114 1.86 -8.07 15.03
CA LEU A 114 2.37 -9.11 14.13
C LEU A 114 3.54 -9.89 14.72
N LYS A 115 4.32 -9.32 15.65
CA LYS A 115 5.44 -10.01 16.32
C LYS A 115 4.99 -11.23 17.11
N HIS A 116 3.77 -11.21 17.64
CA HIS A 116 3.20 -12.31 18.43
C HIS A 116 2.50 -13.37 17.57
N MET A 117 2.39 -13.16 16.26
CA MET A 117 1.77 -14.13 15.36
C MET A 117 2.71 -15.32 15.12
N PRO A 118 2.17 -16.54 14.97
CA PRO A 118 2.99 -17.74 14.82
C PRO A 118 3.90 -17.67 13.58
N LYS A 119 5.12 -18.22 13.67
CA LYS A 119 6.10 -18.19 12.56
C LYS A 119 5.64 -18.93 11.29
N TYR A 120 4.72 -19.88 11.42
CA TYR A 120 4.14 -20.60 10.28
C TYR A 120 3.08 -19.79 9.54
N SER A 121 2.70 -18.62 10.08
CA SER A 121 1.76 -17.69 9.46
C SER A 121 2.50 -16.58 8.71
N SER A 122 1.93 -16.10 7.62
CA SER A 122 2.48 -14.93 6.93
C SER A 122 2.07 -13.66 7.66
N ARG A 123 3.03 -12.77 7.89
CA ARG A 123 2.86 -11.47 8.55
C ARG A 123 3.04 -10.39 7.50
N GLU A 124 1.98 -9.68 7.17
CA GLU A 124 2.00 -8.74 6.05
C GLU A 124 1.48 -7.35 6.46
N MET A 125 2.06 -6.31 5.89
CA MET A 125 1.56 -4.94 5.97
C MET A 125 1.45 -4.38 4.55
N LEU A 126 0.29 -3.83 4.21
CA LEU A 126 0.06 -3.14 2.95
C LEU A 126 -0.20 -1.66 3.24
N PHE A 127 0.63 -0.79 2.68
CA PHE A 127 0.51 0.66 2.83
C PHE A 127 -0.12 1.24 1.57
N VAL A 128 -1.10 2.11 1.73
CA VAL A 128 -1.66 2.94 0.64
C VAL A 128 -1.38 4.40 0.99
N LEU A 129 -0.44 5.01 0.28
CA LEU A 129 0.17 6.30 0.66
C LEU A 129 0.07 7.35 -0.46
N GLY A 130 -0.41 8.54 -0.11
CA GLY A 130 -0.39 9.73 -0.98
C GLY A 130 0.80 10.64 -0.71
N CYS A 131 1.35 10.55 0.49
CA CYS A 131 2.52 11.31 0.89
C CYS A 131 3.76 10.96 0.07
N LEU A 132 4.53 11.99 -0.27
CA LEU A 132 5.89 11.86 -0.84
C LEU A 132 6.98 11.89 0.24
N THR A 133 6.60 12.32 1.44
CA THR A 133 7.47 12.47 2.60
C THR A 133 6.83 11.79 3.80
N THR A 134 7.65 11.36 4.75
CA THR A 134 7.23 10.80 6.03
C THR A 134 7.90 11.60 7.13
N CYS A 135 7.15 11.92 8.18
CA CYS A 135 7.60 12.76 9.28
C CYS A 135 7.65 11.92 10.55
N ASP A 136 8.75 11.19 10.67
CA ASP A 136 8.97 10.22 11.72
C ASP A 136 9.85 10.79 12.86
N PRO A 137 9.57 10.45 14.13
CA PRO A 137 10.28 11.00 15.28
C PRO A 137 11.71 10.46 15.43
N ALA A 138 12.02 9.29 14.88
CA ALA A 138 13.34 8.68 14.97
C ALA A 138 13.83 8.13 13.62
N ASN A 139 14.96 7.42 13.64
CA ASN A 139 15.53 6.85 12.43
C ASN A 139 14.75 5.60 11.97
N ILE A 140 13.87 5.79 10.97
CA ILE A 140 13.08 4.72 10.35
C ILE A 140 13.92 3.51 9.90
N LEU A 141 15.20 3.69 9.53
CA LEU A 141 16.06 2.57 9.10
C LEU A 141 16.26 1.53 10.20
N GLN A 142 16.16 1.91 11.47
CA GLN A 142 16.18 0.96 12.59
C GLN A 142 14.88 0.14 12.63
N THR A 143 13.73 0.81 12.49
CA THR A 143 12.42 0.15 12.42
C THR A 143 12.34 -0.82 11.24
N LEU A 144 12.91 -0.47 10.07
CA LEU A 144 13.01 -1.36 8.91
C LEU A 144 13.78 -2.65 9.23
N LYS A 145 14.90 -2.54 9.96
CA LYS A 145 15.67 -3.72 10.39
C LYS A 145 14.84 -4.61 11.32
N ILE A 146 14.14 -4.02 12.28
CA ILE A 146 13.27 -4.76 13.20
C ILE A 146 12.16 -5.48 12.42
N CYS A 147 11.52 -4.82 11.45
CA CYS A 147 10.51 -5.45 10.59
C CYS A 147 11.08 -6.64 9.81
N LYS A 148 12.29 -6.49 9.25
CA LYS A 148 13.00 -7.56 8.55
C LYS A 148 13.35 -8.74 9.47
N GLU A 149 13.86 -8.48 10.67
CA GLU A 149 14.19 -9.50 11.68
C GLU A 149 12.95 -10.27 12.14
N ASN A 150 11.79 -9.62 12.17
CA ASN A 150 10.51 -10.24 12.49
C ASN A 150 9.80 -10.82 11.27
N GLU A 151 10.46 -10.89 10.10
CA GLU A 151 9.92 -11.42 8.82
C GLU A 151 8.53 -10.86 8.48
N ILE A 152 8.32 -9.58 8.76
CA ILE A 152 7.10 -8.87 8.38
C ILE A 152 7.30 -8.36 6.95
N ARG A 153 6.44 -8.78 6.03
CA ARG A 153 6.47 -8.39 4.63
C ARG A 153 5.68 -7.09 4.44
N CYS A 154 6.34 -6.02 4.01
CA CYS A 154 5.68 -4.72 3.81
C CYS A 154 5.61 -4.38 2.32
N SER A 155 4.40 -4.21 1.79
CA SER A 155 4.16 -3.73 0.42
C SER A 155 3.55 -2.33 0.45
N VAL A 156 3.84 -1.51 -0.56
CA VAL A 156 3.39 -0.12 -0.63
C VAL A 156 2.76 0.13 -2.00
N ILE A 157 1.58 0.71 -2.00
CA ILE A 157 0.93 1.31 -3.16
C ILE A 157 0.99 2.82 -2.96
N SER A 158 1.76 3.52 -3.79
CA SER A 158 1.85 4.98 -3.77
C SER A 158 0.94 5.61 -4.82
N LEU A 159 0.21 6.64 -4.42
CA LEU A 159 -0.72 7.41 -5.25
C LEU A 159 -0.04 8.46 -6.14
N SER A 160 1.15 8.91 -5.74
CA SER A 160 1.76 10.11 -6.31
C SER A 160 3.00 9.79 -7.12
N ALA A 161 4.05 9.29 -6.48
CA ALA A 161 5.33 9.04 -7.12
C ALA A 161 6.16 8.01 -6.36
N GLU A 162 7.27 7.61 -6.96
CA GLU A 162 8.23 6.75 -6.28
C GLU A 162 8.96 7.48 -5.15
N VAL A 163 8.92 6.90 -3.94
CA VAL A 163 9.65 7.40 -2.78
C VAL A 163 10.73 6.39 -2.36
N ARG A 164 11.99 6.84 -2.33
CA ARG A 164 13.16 5.97 -2.09
C ARG A 164 13.08 5.17 -0.78
N VAL A 165 12.58 5.78 0.29
CA VAL A 165 12.39 5.12 1.60
C VAL A 165 11.37 4.00 1.51
N PHE A 166 10.26 4.21 0.78
CA PHE A 166 9.19 3.22 0.66
C PHE A 166 9.63 2.04 -0.21
N ARG A 167 10.39 2.30 -1.28
CA ARG A 167 11.03 1.25 -2.08
C ARG A 167 12.03 0.45 -1.24
N LYS A 168 12.85 1.12 -0.42
CA LYS A 168 13.80 0.44 0.49
C LYS A 168 13.08 -0.48 1.47
N LEU A 169 11.97 -0.02 2.06
CA LEU A 169 11.10 -0.82 2.94
C LEU A 169 10.63 -2.09 2.22
N CYS A 170 10.08 -1.96 1.02
CA CYS A 170 9.56 -3.10 0.26
C CYS A 170 10.66 -4.11 -0.08
N VAL A 171 11.80 -3.63 -0.58
CA VAL A 171 12.94 -4.49 -0.93
C VAL A 171 13.49 -5.22 0.29
N ASP A 172 13.69 -4.52 1.41
CA ASP A 172 14.26 -5.11 2.63
C ASP A 172 13.34 -6.16 3.26
N THR A 173 12.03 -5.97 3.15
CA THR A 173 11.00 -6.83 3.73
C THR A 173 10.41 -7.85 2.75
N LYS A 174 10.95 -7.96 1.54
CA LYS A 174 10.45 -8.85 0.47
C LYS A 174 8.99 -8.56 0.07
N GLY A 175 8.55 -7.32 0.23
CA GLY A 175 7.29 -6.83 -0.31
C GLY A 175 7.47 -6.20 -1.69
N ILE A 176 6.41 -5.55 -2.16
CA ILE A 176 6.35 -4.98 -3.52
C ILE A 176 5.96 -3.50 -3.42
N PHE A 177 6.58 -2.67 -4.24
CA PHE A 177 6.31 -1.23 -4.33
C PHE A 177 5.66 -0.94 -5.68
N HIS A 178 4.48 -0.33 -5.67
CA HIS A 178 3.75 0.10 -6.86
C HIS A 178 3.47 1.60 -6.83
N VAL A 179 3.42 2.21 -8.01
CA VAL A 179 2.92 3.58 -8.21
C VAL A 179 1.64 3.50 -9.02
N ILE A 180 0.58 4.14 -8.53
CA ILE A 180 -0.71 4.18 -9.20
C ILE A 180 -0.61 5.08 -10.43
N MET A 181 -1.30 4.67 -11.50
CA MET A 181 -1.39 5.42 -12.76
C MET A 181 -2.79 5.99 -12.94
N ASP A 182 -3.80 5.19 -12.61
CA ASP A 182 -5.21 5.53 -12.75
C ASP A 182 -6.06 4.69 -11.77
N SER A 183 -7.35 4.99 -11.65
CA SER A 183 -8.27 4.29 -10.74
C SER A 183 -8.46 2.81 -11.07
N SER A 184 -8.36 2.41 -12.34
CA SER A 184 -8.42 0.99 -12.76
C SER A 184 -7.16 0.25 -12.30
N HIS A 185 -6.00 0.88 -12.46
CA HIS A 185 -4.71 0.35 -12.01
C HIS A 185 -4.73 0.16 -10.49
N PHE A 186 -5.27 1.12 -9.74
CA PHE A 186 -5.43 0.96 -8.29
C PHE A 186 -6.26 -0.27 -7.92
N GLN A 187 -7.40 -0.51 -8.60
CA GLN A 187 -8.24 -1.69 -8.36
C GLN A 187 -7.50 -3.00 -8.67
N GLU A 188 -6.74 -3.04 -9.76
CA GLU A 188 -5.91 -4.20 -10.13
C GLU A 188 -4.83 -4.47 -9.08
N LEU A 189 -4.16 -3.43 -8.57
CA LEU A 189 -3.16 -3.55 -7.51
C LEU A 189 -3.77 -4.06 -6.20
N LEU A 190 -4.97 -3.59 -5.84
CA LEU A 190 -5.70 -4.11 -4.67
C LEU A 190 -6.04 -5.60 -4.85
N GLN A 191 -6.46 -6.02 -6.05
CA GLN A 191 -6.73 -7.43 -6.35
C GLN A 191 -5.45 -8.27 -6.32
N PHE A 192 -4.35 -7.76 -6.87
CA PHE A 192 -3.05 -8.43 -6.84
C PHE A 192 -2.58 -8.68 -5.41
N HIS A 193 -2.82 -7.72 -4.52
CA HIS A 193 -2.46 -7.87 -3.12
C HIS A 193 -3.46 -8.70 -2.32
N SER A 194 -4.70 -8.93 -2.77
CA SER A 194 -5.79 -9.54 -1.99
C SER A 194 -5.51 -10.95 -1.44
#